data_AF-A0A953TFM2-F1
#
_entry.id   AF-A0A953TFM2-F1
#
_cell.length_a   1.000
_cell.length_b   1.000
_cell.length_c   1.000
_cell.angle_alpha   90.00
_cell.angle_beta   90.00
_cell.angle_gamma   90.00
#
_symmetry.space_group_name_H-M   'P 1'
#
loop_
_entity.id
_entity.type
_entity.pdbx_description
1 polymer ?
#
loop_
_entity_poly.entity_id
_entity_poly.type
_entity_poly.pdbx_seq_one_letter_code
_entity_poly.pdbx_strand_id
1 'polypeptide(L)'
;MKRELDAPDFGRELSGLLIEVDVDQVLRAQGADPGKLRARQPRAVDLAERALREGMQVLAPRVLCRSFTVQSVLHVCQPLR
;
A
#
# COMPACT_ATOMS: atom_id res chain seq x y z
N MET A 1 29.53 -15.59 -17.32
CA MET A 1 28.20 -15.96 -17.84
C MET A 1 27.21 -14.87 -17.46
N LYS A 2 26.89 -13.98 -18.40
CA LYS A 2 25.87 -12.94 -18.22
C LYS A 2 24.52 -13.67 -18.17
N ARG A 3 23.81 -13.61 -17.04
CA ARG A 3 22.40 -14.01 -17.01
C ARG A 3 21.65 -12.86 -17.65
N GLU A 4 21.18 -13.12 -18.85
CA GLU A 4 20.16 -12.34 -19.53
C GLU A 4 18.98 -12.24 -18.56
N LEU A 5 18.74 -11.04 -18.05
CA LEU A 5 17.53 -10.74 -17.29
C LEU A 5 16.45 -10.59 -18.34
N ASP A 6 15.82 -11.70 -18.71
CA ASP A 6 14.60 -11.70 -19.51
C ASP A 6 13.64 -10.67 -18.89
N ALA A 7 13.06 -9.83 -19.76
CA ALA A 7 12.08 -8.83 -19.36
C ALA A 7 11.03 -9.48 -18.43
N PRO A 8 10.62 -8.80 -17.35
CA PRO A 8 9.78 -9.42 -16.34
C PRO A 8 8.43 -9.84 -16.95
N ASP A 9 8.24 -11.15 -17.12
CA ASP A 9 6.95 -11.75 -17.44
C ASP A 9 6.05 -11.67 -16.20
N PHE A 10 5.19 -10.65 -16.14
CA PHE A 10 4.20 -10.49 -15.08
C PHE A 10 3.10 -11.53 -15.26
N GLY A 11 3.23 -12.67 -14.56
CA GLY A 11 2.37 -13.84 -14.74
C GLY A 11 0.89 -13.67 -14.36
N ARG A 12 0.49 -12.55 -13.73
CA ARG A 12 -0.93 -12.25 -13.49
C ARG A 12 -1.17 -10.76 -13.28
N GLU A 13 -2.09 -10.20 -14.08
CA GLU A 13 -2.74 -8.92 -13.76
C GLU A 13 -3.97 -9.19 -12.87
N LEU A 14 -4.07 -8.44 -11.76
CA LEU A 14 -5.24 -8.36 -10.92
C LEU A 14 -5.88 -6.99 -11.10
N SER A 15 -7.12 -6.97 -11.55
CA SER A 15 -7.94 -5.77 -11.75
C SER A 15 -9.22 -5.86 -10.92
N GLY A 16 -9.86 -4.72 -10.66
CA GLY A 16 -11.14 -4.70 -9.92
C GLY A 16 -10.98 -5.10 -8.44
N LEU A 17 -9.79 -4.91 -7.88
CA LEU A 17 -9.52 -5.15 -6.47
C LEU A 17 -10.32 -4.15 -5.64
N LEU A 18 -11.10 -4.67 -4.69
CA LEU A 18 -11.72 -3.85 -3.66
C LEU A 18 -10.61 -3.37 -2.72
N ILE A 19 -10.35 -2.06 -2.73
CA ILE A 19 -9.46 -1.44 -1.75
C ILE A 19 -10.32 -0.76 -0.71
N GLU A 20 -10.22 -1.23 0.53
CA GLU A 20 -10.83 -0.58 1.68
C GLU A 20 -9.86 0.45 2.22
N VAL A 21 -10.15 1.73 1.96
CA VAL A 21 -9.45 2.87 2.56
C VAL A 21 -10.38 3.55 3.54
N ASP A 22 -9.89 3.81 4.76
CA ASP A 22 -10.64 4.55 5.78
C ASP A 22 -10.11 5.99 5.97
N VAL A 23 -10.90 6.81 6.65
CA VAL A 23 -10.58 8.22 6.92
C VAL A 23 -9.30 8.36 7.76
N ASP A 24 -9.06 7.45 8.68
CA ASP A 24 -7.87 7.48 9.54
C ASP A 24 -6.60 7.19 8.76
N GLN A 25 -6.66 6.29 7.78
CA GLN A 25 -5.56 6.02 6.86
C GLN A 25 -5.25 7.25 6.01
N VAL A 26 -6.26 7.98 5.53
CA VAL A 26 -6.07 9.26 4.83
C VAL A 26 -5.37 10.28 5.74
N LEU A 27 -5.84 10.44 6.98
CA LEU A 27 -5.24 11.36 7.95
C LEU A 27 -3.80 10.98 8.32
N ARG A 28 -3.54 9.68 8.55
CA ARG A 28 -2.19 9.17 8.85
C ARG A 28 -1.23 9.38 7.68
N ALA A 29 -1.69 9.23 6.44
CA ALA A 29 -0.86 9.48 5.25
C ALA A 29 -0.42 10.95 5.14
N GLN A 30 -1.15 11.88 5.78
CA GLN A 30 -0.76 13.30 5.90
C GLN A 30 0.10 13.59 7.15
N GLY A 31 0.54 12.55 7.87
CA GLY A 31 1.32 12.68 9.10
C GLY A 31 0.51 13.08 10.34
N ALA A 32 -0.82 13.00 10.28
CA ALA A 32 -1.68 13.38 11.40
C ALA A 32 -2.06 12.21 12.32
N ASP A 33 -2.42 12.55 13.55
CA ASP A 33 -3.03 11.65 14.53
C ASP A 33 -4.57 11.83 14.49
N PRO A 34 -5.34 10.83 14.03
CA PRO A 34 -6.79 10.93 13.89
C PRO A 34 -7.52 11.19 15.21
N GLY A 35 -7.03 10.64 16.32
CA GLY A 35 -7.65 10.83 17.63
C GLY A 35 -7.52 12.27 18.10
N LYS A 36 -6.34 12.88 17.90
CA LYS A 36 -6.10 14.29 18.24
C LYS A 36 -6.86 15.25 17.33
N LEU A 37 -6.96 14.95 16.04
CA LEU A 37 -7.70 15.78 15.10
C LEU A 37 -9.20 15.79 15.36
N ARG A 38 -9.81 14.64 15.67
CA ARG A 38 -11.22 14.59 16.08
C ARG A 38 -11.51 15.46 17.31
N ALA A 39 -10.59 15.47 18.27
CA ALA A 39 -10.76 16.24 19.51
C ALA A 39 -10.51 17.75 19.34
N ARG A 40 -9.72 18.18 18.35
CA ARG A 40 -9.23 19.57 18.24
C ARG A 40 -9.66 20.31 16.98
N GLN A 41 -9.87 19.60 15.88
CA GLN A 41 -10.08 20.19 14.56
C GLN A 41 -10.98 19.29 13.70
N PRO A 42 -12.27 19.19 14.02
CA PRO A 42 -13.21 18.29 13.32
C PRO A 42 -13.29 18.56 11.81
N ARG A 43 -13.09 19.80 11.36
CA ARG A 43 -13.06 20.16 9.93
C ARG A 43 -12.00 19.42 9.11
N ALA A 44 -10.88 19.03 9.73
CA ALA A 44 -9.86 18.24 9.04
C ALA A 44 -10.34 16.81 8.76
N VAL A 45 -11.17 16.26 9.65
CA VAL A 45 -11.81 14.96 9.50
C VAL A 45 -12.85 15.02 8.38
N ASP A 46 -13.69 16.06 8.37
CA ASP A 46 -14.69 16.29 7.31
C ASP A 46 -14.03 16.38 5.92
N LEU A 47 -12.88 17.05 5.84
CA LEU A 47 -12.11 17.15 4.61
C LEU A 47 -11.56 15.80 4.15
N ALA A 48 -11.04 15.00 5.07
CA ALA A 48 -10.54 13.66 4.77
C ALA A 48 -11.66 12.71 4.32
N GLU A 49 -12.84 12.78 4.95
CA GLU A 49 -14.04 12.06 4.53
C GLU A 49 -14.47 12.44 3.12
N ARG A 50 -14.46 13.74 2.80
CA ARG A 50 -14.79 14.24 1.47
C ARG A 50 -13.78 13.74 0.43
N ALA A 51 -12.49 13.85 0.73
CA ALA A 51 -11.42 13.37 -0.15
C ALA A 51 -11.55 11.87 -0.42
N LEU A 52 -11.92 11.07 0.59
CA LEU A 52 -12.16 9.64 0.42
C LEU A 52 -13.37 9.39 -0.51
N ARG A 53 -14.51 10.03 -0.26
CA ARG A 53 -15.71 9.85 -1.10
C ARG A 53 -15.48 10.23 -2.57
N GLU A 54 -14.81 11.36 -2.80
CA GLU A 54 -14.53 11.86 -4.16
C GLU A 54 -13.43 11.02 -4.83
N GLY A 55 -12.37 10.69 -4.10
CA GLY A 55 -11.23 9.93 -4.61
C GLY A 55 -11.60 8.48 -4.98
N MET A 56 -12.41 7.81 -4.17
CA MET A 56 -12.79 6.42 -4.44
C MET A 56 -13.54 6.22 -5.77
N GLN A 57 -14.27 7.24 -6.24
CA GLN A 57 -15.02 7.18 -7.50
C GLN A 57 -14.12 7.19 -8.74
N VAL A 58 -12.87 7.66 -8.60
CA VAL A 58 -11.92 7.79 -9.72
C VAL A 58 -10.76 6.78 -9.64
N LEU A 59 -10.76 5.91 -8.63
CA LEU A 59 -9.74 4.87 -8.50
C LEU A 59 -10.07 3.68 -9.40
N ALA A 60 -9.08 3.25 -10.18
CA ALA A 60 -9.11 2.00 -10.96
C ALA A 60 -7.86 1.15 -10.64
N PRO A 61 -7.83 0.46 -9.48
CA PRO A 61 -6.64 -0.26 -9.04
C PRO A 61 -6.28 -1.41 -9.99
N ARG A 62 -5.00 -1.48 -10.36
CA ARG A 62 -4.40 -2.56 -11.15
C ARG A 62 -3.12 -3.01 -10.47
N VAL A 63 -2.96 -4.32 -10.30
CA VAL A 63 -1.78 -4.91 -9.66
C VAL A 63 -1.18 -5.95 -10.58
N LEU A 64 0.13 -5.87 -10.81
CA LEU A 64 0.88 -6.90 -11.51
C LEU A 64 1.60 -7.76 -10.48
N CYS A 65 1.33 -9.06 -10.51
CA CYS A 65 1.92 -10.03 -9.59
C CYS A 65 2.75 -11.05 -10.35
N ARG A 66 3.84 -11.50 -9.72
CA ARG A 66 4.63 -12.65 -10.15
C ARG A 66 5.08 -13.43 -8.92
N SER A 67 4.91 -14.74 -8.99
CA SER A 67 5.45 -15.65 -7.97
C SER A 67 6.83 -16.15 -8.41
N PHE A 68 7.76 -16.21 -7.46
CA PHE A 68 9.07 -16.79 -7.66
C PHE A 68 9.24 -17.97 -6.71
N THR A 69 9.84 -19.06 -7.19
CA THR A 69 10.22 -20.17 -6.34
C THR A 69 11.39 -19.75 -5.47
N VAL A 70 11.21 -19.78 -4.15
CA VAL A 70 12.28 -19.57 -3.19
C VAL A 70 13.26 -20.73 -3.30
N GLN A 71 14.52 -20.46 -3.65
CA GLN A 71 15.55 -21.49 -3.85
C GLN A 71 16.25 -21.89 -2.54
N SER A 72 16.44 -20.93 -1.63
CA SER A 72 17.11 -21.18 -0.35
C SER A 72 16.79 -20.06 0.63
N VAL A 73 16.70 -20.37 1.93
CA VAL A 73 16.62 -19.39 3.02
C VAL A 73 17.86 -19.58 3.91
N LEU A 74 18.70 -18.56 4.02
CA LEU A 74 19.89 -18.56 4.88
C LEU A 74 19.63 -17.65 6.09
N HIS A 75 19.43 -18.24 7.27
CA HIS A 75 19.42 -17.48 8.52
C HIS A 75 20.84 -17.39 9.04
N VAL A 76 21.58 -16.38 8.60
CA VAL A 76 22.90 -16.07 9.17
C VAL A 76 22.69 -15.18 10.41
N CYS A 77 22.16 -15.75 11.49
CA CYS A 77 22.31 -15.12 12.80
C CYS A 77 23.77 -15.30 13.23
N GLN A 78 24.64 -14.37 12.83
CA GLN A 78 25.91 -14.22 13.54
C GLN A 78 25.60 -13.61 14.92
N PRO A 79 26.09 -14.20 16.02
CA PRO A 79 26.08 -13.50 17.29
C PRO A 79 26.96 -12.25 17.13
N LEU A 80 26.42 -11.09 17.50
CA LEU A 80 27.20 -9.88 17.75
C LEU A 80 28.24 -10.25 18.82
N ARG A 81 29.52 -10.29 18.45
CA ARG A 81 30.63 -10.34 19.41
C ARG A 81 30.84 -8.98 20.04
#